data_AF-A0A6A0QWS0-F1
#
_entry.id   AF-A0A6A0QWS0-F1
#
_cell.length_a   1.000
_cell.length_b   1.000
_cell.length_c   1.000
_cell.angle_alpha   90.00
_cell.angle_beta   90.00
_cell.angle_gamma   90.00
#
_symmetry.space_group_name_H-M   'P 1'
#
loop_
_entity.id
_entity.type
_entity.pdbx_description
1 polymer ?
#
loop_
_entity_poly.entity_id
_entity_poly.type
_entity_poly.pdbx_seq_one_letter_code
_entity_poly.pdbx_strand_id
1 'polypeptide(L)' 'DARAPSVTIAMKRAAAHAIADASPADELLPDPLDVSVHRAVATAVAKAAPQT' A
#
# COMPACT_ATOMS: atom_id res chain seq x y z
N ASP A 1 11.19 -5.03 0.94
CA ASP A 1 11.96 -3.87 0.42
C ASP A 1 12.63 -3.05 1.50
N ALA A 2 11.88 -2.33 2.34
CA ALA A 2 12.45 -1.43 3.34
C ALA A 2 13.11 -2.10 4.57
N ARG A 3 13.12 -3.43 4.67
CA ARG A 3 13.64 -4.20 5.82
C ARG A 3 13.09 -3.73 7.18
N ALA A 4 11.84 -3.28 7.20
CA ALA A 4 11.17 -2.85 8.43
C ALA A 4 11.10 -4.03 9.44
N PRO A 5 11.46 -3.82 10.72
CA PRO A 5 11.45 -4.89 11.72
C PRO A 5 10.03 -5.34 12.11
N SER A 6 9.02 -4.50 11.86
CA SER A 6 7.61 -4.80 12.11
C SER A 6 6.71 -3.94 11.22
N VAL A 7 5.43 -4.33 11.09
CA VAL A 7 4.42 -3.56 10.37
C VAL A 7 3.75 -2.57 11.31
N THR A 8 3.99 -1.27 11.08
CA THR A 8 3.45 -0.19 11.92
C THR A 8 2.04 0.24 11.49
N ILE A 9 1.37 1.03 12.34
CA ILE A 9 0.08 1.65 11.98
C ILE A 9 0.23 2.60 10.79
N ALA A 10 1.34 3.32 10.69
CA ALA A 10 1.62 4.20 9.56
C ALA A 10 1.71 3.41 8.24
N MET A 11 2.38 2.25 8.27
CA MET A 11 2.46 1.35 7.12
C MET A 11 1.09 0.82 6.70
N LYS A 12 0.24 0.41 7.66
CA LYS A 12 -1.14 -0.02 7.37
C LYS A 12 -1.98 1.08 6.75
N ARG A 13 -1.85 2.32 7.25
CA ARG A 13 -2.56 3.49 6.70
C ARG A 13 -2.08 3.81 5.28
N ALA A 14 -0.78 3.73 5.03
CA ALA A 14 -0.22 3.93 3.70
C ALA A 14 -0.73 2.87 2.71
N ALA A 15 -0.83 1.60 3.13
CA ALA A 15 -1.45 0.56 2.32
C ALA A 15 -2.92 0.86 2.01
N ALA A 16 -3.71 1.24 3.02
CA ALA A 16 -5.13 1.55 2.86
C ALA A 16 -5.36 2.71 1.87
N HIS A 17 -4.57 3.79 1.97
CA HIS A 17 -4.64 4.89 1.02
C HIS A 17 -4.23 4.44 -0.39
N ALA A 18 -3.14 3.69 -0.53
CA ALA A 18 -2.70 3.22 -1.85
C ALA A 18 -3.71 2.29 -2.54
N ILE A 19 -4.46 1.48 -1.77
CA ILE A 19 -5.57 0.67 -2.31
C ILE A 19 -6.71 1.59 -2.77
N ALA A 20 -7.12 2.55 -1.94
CA ALA A 20 -8.22 3.47 -2.26
C ALA A 20 -7.89 4.37 -3.46
N ASP A 21 -6.66 4.85 -3.57
CA ASP A 21 -6.19 5.66 -4.68
C ASP A 21 -6.09 4.88 -6.00
N ALA A 22 -5.98 3.54 -5.93
CA ALA A 22 -5.96 2.65 -7.08
C ALA A 22 -7.37 2.20 -7.53
N SER A 23 -8.40 2.43 -6.70
CA SER A 23 -9.78 2.08 -7.04
C SER A 23 -10.29 2.92 -8.22
N PRO A 24 -10.96 2.31 -9.21
CA PRO A 24 -11.76 3.04 -10.20
C PRO A 24 -12.79 3.96 -9.54
N ALA A 25 -13.18 5.04 -10.22
CA ALA A 25 -14.06 6.07 -9.65
C ALA A 25 -15.45 5.56 -9.22
N ASP A 26 -15.90 4.46 -9.80
CA ASP A 26 -17.19 3.81 -9.58
C ASP A 26 -17.11 2.53 -8.74
N GLU A 27 -15.92 2.16 -8.26
CA GLU A 27 -15.69 0.96 -7.47
C GLU A 27 -15.05 1.28 -6.12
N LEU A 28 -15.39 0.48 -5.09
CA LEU A 28 -14.82 0.67 -3.75
C LEU A 28 -13.39 0.13 -3.63
N LEU A 29 -13.06 -0.89 -4.42
CA LEU A 29 -11.79 -1.59 -4.37
C LEU A 29 -11.26 -1.75 -5.80
N PRO A 30 -9.94 -1.76 -5.99
CA PRO A 30 -9.36 -2.15 -7.26
C PRO A 30 -9.48 -3.66 -7.47
N ASP A 31 -9.23 -4.12 -8.71
CA ASP A 31 -9.14 -5.55 -9.01
C ASP A 31 -7.97 -6.18 -8.20
N PRO A 32 -8.24 -7.15 -7.31
CA PRO A 32 -7.19 -7.80 -6.54
C PRO A 32 -6.22 -8.64 -7.39
N LEU A 33 -6.58 -8.97 -8.64
CA LEU A 33 -5.72 -9.68 -9.58
C LEU A 33 -4.80 -8.73 -10.38
N ASP A 34 -5.01 -7.42 -10.31
CA ASP A 34 -4.10 -6.46 -10.92
C ASP A 34 -2.78 -6.37 -10.12
N VAL A 35 -1.71 -6.89 -10.71
CA VAL A 35 -0.35 -6.85 -10.15
C VAL A 35 0.15 -5.43 -9.91
N SER A 36 -0.36 -4.44 -10.63
CA SER A 36 0.02 -3.03 -10.49
C SER A 36 -0.35 -2.48 -9.11
N VAL A 37 -1.51 -2.88 -8.58
CA VAL A 37 -2.02 -2.51 -7.25
C VAL A 37 -1.07 -3.00 -6.17
N HIS A 38 -0.66 -4.27 -6.24
CA HIS A 38 0.26 -4.87 -5.27
C HIS A 38 1.61 -4.13 -5.24
N ARG A 39 2.13 -3.73 -6.41
CA ARG A 39 3.37 -2.95 -6.51
C ARG A 39 3.22 -1.55 -5.93
N ALA A 40 2.10 -0.88 -6.19
CA ALA A 40 1.79 0.43 -5.64
C ALA A 40 1.71 0.38 -4.11
N VAL A 41 0.99 -0.59 -3.56
CA VAL A 41 0.87 -0.83 -2.12
C VAL A 41 2.24 -1.12 -1.49
N ALA A 42 3.02 -2.04 -2.06
CA ALA A 42 4.36 -2.36 -1.55
C ALA A 42 5.26 -1.12 -1.50
N THR A 43 5.23 -0.30 -2.55
CA THR A 43 5.98 0.96 -2.62
C THR A 43 5.54 1.95 -1.55
N ALA A 44 4.24 2.15 -1.37
CA ALA A 44 3.69 3.06 -0.35
C ALA A 44 4.05 2.60 1.07
N VAL A 45 3.92 1.31 1.35
CA VAL A 45 4.28 0.71 2.64
C VAL A 45 5.78 0.85 2.92
N ALA A 46 6.63 0.62 1.92
CA ALA A 46 8.08 0.76 2.06
C ALA A 46 8.49 2.22 2.37
N LYS A 47 7.83 3.21 1.74
CA LYS A 47 8.06 4.64 2.03
C LYS A 47 7.59 5.05 3.43
N ALA A 48 6.56 4.39 3.96
CA ALA A 48 6.02 4.64 5.30
C ALA A 48 6.76 3.89 6.41
N ALA A 49 7.71 3.02 6.05
CA ALA A 49 8.53 2.32 7.03
C ALA A 49 9.44 3.33 7.77
N PRO A 50 9.62 3.17 9.09
CA PRO A 50 10.57 4.00 9.83
C PRO A 50 11.99 3.77 9.30
N GLN A 51 12.77 4.84 9.21
CA GLN A 51 14.19 4.72 8.92
C GLN A 51 14.88 4.10 10.14
N THR A 52 15.49 2.94 9.95
CA THR A 52 16.33 2.25 10.95
C THR A 52 17.73 2.83 10.97
#